data_AF-A0A6P0RRQ0-F1
#
_entry.id   AF-A0A6P0RRQ0-F1
#
_cell.length_a   1.000
_cell.length_b   1.000
_cell.length_c   1.000
_cell.angle_alpha   90.00
_cell.angle_beta   90.00
_cell.angle_gamma   90.00
#
_symmetry.space_group_name_H-M   'P 1'
#
loop_
_entity.id
_entity.type
_entity.pdbx_description
1 polymer ?
#
loop_
_entity_poly.entity_id
_entity_poly.type
_entity_poly.pdbx_seq_one_letter_code
_entity_poly.pdbx_strand_id
1 'polypeptide(L)'
;MPYSSFTLAKAKKDFSLTTVEGGRFLPPIEPIAPSLRLQEALKDLPWAIAVGSEKAKSEGIIYPILQEVRRIFNNQISLFSGRDFTVDTSKGLNGYIDYLISRSQEQLEIEAPVVVVGEAKRDNLNEGLGQCIAEMIAAQIFNQANQVDIPTIYGSVSNGTQWRFLKLEGTTVTIDLMDYALPPVDQILGCLVWMVGEG
;
A
#
# COMPACT_ATOMS: atom_id res chain seq x y z
N MET A 1 14.08 6.15 14.24
CA MET A 1 13.26 5.02 14.77
C MET A 1 12.57 4.42 13.57
N PRO A 2 12.46 3.10 13.45
CA PRO A 2 11.92 2.48 12.24
C PRO A 2 10.45 2.88 12.01
N TYR A 3 9.95 2.71 10.78
CA TYR A 3 8.53 2.92 10.42
C TYR A 3 7.56 2.28 11.43
N SER A 4 7.88 1.10 11.95
CA SER A 4 7.09 0.39 12.96
C SER A 4 6.92 1.11 14.31
N SER A 5 7.62 2.22 14.54
CA SER A 5 7.43 3.07 15.72
C SER A 5 6.27 4.07 15.59
N PHE A 6 5.69 4.24 14.40
CA PHE A 6 4.61 5.19 14.17
C PHE A 6 3.24 4.63 14.52
N THR A 7 2.64 5.20 15.55
CA THR A 7 1.18 5.14 15.75
C THR A 7 0.50 6.25 14.94
N LEU A 8 -0.80 6.13 14.68
CA LEU A 8 -1.56 7.19 14.00
C LEU A 8 -1.42 8.54 14.70
N ALA A 9 -1.51 8.56 16.03
CA ALA A 9 -1.35 9.78 16.82
C ALA A 9 0.06 10.40 16.68
N LYS A 10 1.10 9.56 16.65
CA LYS A 10 2.48 10.00 16.45
C LYS A 10 2.69 10.58 15.06
N ALA A 11 2.25 9.89 14.00
CA ALA A 11 2.37 10.37 12.62
C ALA A 11 1.67 11.72 12.44
N LYS A 12 0.43 11.86 12.97
CA LYS A 12 -0.30 13.14 12.93
C LYS A 12 0.46 14.27 13.60
N LYS A 13 0.99 14.03 14.80
CA LYS A 13 1.72 15.04 15.57
C LYS A 13 3.04 15.42 14.90
N ASP A 14 3.84 14.44 14.52
CA ASP A 14 5.21 14.66 14.05
C ASP A 14 5.24 15.32 12.66
N PHE A 15 4.22 15.05 11.82
CA PHE A 15 4.13 15.57 10.46
C PHE A 15 3.04 16.61 10.27
N SER A 16 2.43 17.10 11.36
CA SER A 16 1.36 18.13 11.31
C SER A 16 0.21 17.75 10.38
N LEU A 17 -0.23 16.49 10.42
CA LEU A 17 -1.24 15.97 9.50
C LEU A 17 -2.66 16.27 9.95
N THR A 18 -3.52 16.55 8.98
CA THR A 18 -4.97 16.56 9.15
C THR A 18 -5.52 15.22 8.67
N THR A 19 -6.33 14.55 9.49
CA THR A 19 -7.01 13.30 9.09
C THR A 19 -8.47 13.57 8.77
N VAL A 20 -8.89 13.13 7.58
CA VAL A 20 -10.29 13.07 7.17
C VAL A 20 -10.73 11.61 7.24
N GLU A 21 -11.58 11.30 8.21
CA GLU A 21 -12.13 9.95 8.40
C GLU A 21 -13.47 9.82 7.69
N GLY A 22 -13.68 8.72 6.95
CA GLY A 22 -14.96 8.44 6.28
C GLY A 22 -15.20 9.20 4.97
N GLY A 23 -14.24 10.02 4.53
CA GLY A 23 -14.23 10.59 3.19
C GLY A 23 -13.84 9.52 2.18
N ARG A 24 -14.81 8.98 1.42
CA ARG A 24 -14.49 8.06 0.33
C ARG A 24 -13.79 8.83 -0.80
N PHE A 25 -12.50 8.54 -1.02
CA PHE A 25 -11.73 9.13 -2.13
C PHE A 25 -11.73 8.25 -3.39
N LEU A 26 -11.99 6.95 -3.23
CA LEU A 26 -12.13 6.03 -4.34
C LEU A 26 -13.45 6.31 -5.08
N PRO A 27 -13.43 6.63 -6.39
CA PRO A 27 -14.65 6.78 -7.16
C PRO A 27 -15.41 5.44 -7.26
N PRO A 28 -16.58 5.39 -7.91
CA PRO A 28 -17.15 4.14 -8.35
C PRO A 28 -16.12 3.40 -9.24
N ILE A 29 -15.56 2.31 -8.73
CA ILE A 29 -14.54 1.50 -9.39
C ILE A 29 -15.21 0.26 -9.99
N GLU A 30 -15.04 0.07 -11.30
CA GLU A 30 -15.41 -1.17 -11.97
C GLU A 30 -14.52 -2.33 -11.47
N PRO A 31 -15.09 -3.43 -10.96
CA PRO A 31 -14.32 -4.59 -10.53
C PRO A 31 -13.50 -5.18 -11.69
N ILE A 32 -12.27 -5.61 -11.39
CA ILE A 32 -11.40 -6.24 -12.38
C ILE A 32 -11.33 -7.74 -12.09
N ALA A 33 -11.77 -8.56 -13.05
CA ALA A 33 -11.69 -10.00 -12.92
C ALA A 33 -10.22 -10.48 -12.81
N PRO A 34 -9.88 -11.34 -11.84
CA PRO A 34 -8.53 -11.88 -11.72
C PRO A 34 -8.19 -12.82 -12.88
N SER A 35 -6.94 -12.83 -13.35
CA SER A 35 -6.49 -13.88 -14.28
C SER A 35 -6.54 -15.26 -13.64
N LEU A 36 -6.52 -16.31 -14.48
CA LEU A 36 -6.42 -17.70 -14.02
C LEU A 36 -5.22 -17.90 -13.08
N ARG A 37 -4.11 -17.22 -13.31
CA ARG A 37 -2.93 -17.31 -12.44
C ARG A 37 -3.24 -16.85 -11.02
N LEU A 38 -3.90 -15.69 -10.88
CA LEU A 38 -4.27 -15.18 -9.56
C LEU A 38 -5.36 -16.05 -8.91
N GLN A 39 -6.32 -16.54 -9.69
CA GLN A 39 -7.34 -17.48 -9.20
C GLN A 39 -6.71 -18.76 -8.63
N GLU A 40 -5.74 -19.36 -9.34
CA GLU A 40 -5.02 -20.54 -8.86
C GLU A 40 -4.19 -20.22 -7.60
N ALA A 41 -3.47 -19.08 -7.57
CA ALA A 41 -2.69 -18.68 -6.40
C ALA A 41 -3.58 -18.48 -5.16
N LEU A 42 -4.77 -17.90 -5.31
CA LEU A 42 -5.70 -17.66 -4.20
C LEU A 42 -6.42 -18.94 -3.71
N LYS A 43 -6.19 -20.11 -4.33
CA LYS A 43 -6.63 -21.38 -3.73
C LYS A 43 -5.91 -21.70 -2.42
N ASP A 44 -4.71 -21.14 -2.21
CA ASP A 44 -3.93 -21.28 -0.99
C ASP A 44 -4.38 -20.31 0.13
N LEU A 45 -5.42 -19.49 -0.12
CA LEU A 45 -5.98 -18.58 0.89
C LEU A 45 -6.29 -19.29 2.24
N PRO A 46 -6.93 -20.48 2.28
CA PRO A 46 -7.20 -21.16 3.55
C PRO A 46 -5.92 -21.54 4.30
N TRP A 47 -4.84 -21.87 3.59
CA TRP A 47 -3.55 -22.16 4.20
C TRP A 47 -2.95 -20.91 4.84
N ALA A 48 -2.92 -19.79 4.12
CA ALA A 48 -2.36 -18.53 4.62
C ALA A 48 -3.11 -18.03 5.86
N ILE A 49 -4.45 -18.18 5.86
CA ILE A 49 -5.30 -17.88 7.02
C ILE A 49 -4.98 -18.81 8.19
N ALA A 50 -4.87 -20.13 7.95
CA ALA A 50 -4.61 -21.12 8.99
C ALA A 50 -3.22 -20.96 9.64
N VAL A 51 -2.20 -20.60 8.86
CA VAL A 51 -0.86 -20.28 9.40
C VAL A 51 -0.89 -18.98 10.20
N GLY A 52 -1.65 -17.98 9.74
CA GLY A 52 -1.97 -16.77 10.49
C GLY A 52 -0.81 -15.79 10.70
N SER A 53 0.38 -16.05 10.17
CA SER A 53 1.52 -15.12 10.26
C SER A 53 1.42 -14.01 9.22
N GLU A 54 1.97 -12.84 9.53
CA GLU A 54 2.08 -11.72 8.58
C GLU A 54 2.78 -12.16 7.29
N LYS A 55 3.83 -12.97 7.41
CA LYS A 55 4.58 -13.49 6.27
C LYS A 55 3.73 -14.41 5.38
N ALA A 56 2.98 -15.36 5.95
CA ALA A 56 2.14 -16.27 5.17
C ALA A 56 1.02 -15.51 4.45
N LYS A 57 0.41 -14.51 5.10
CA LYS A 57 -0.60 -13.64 4.50
C LYS A 57 -0.01 -12.74 3.41
N SER A 58 1.18 -12.20 3.65
CA SER A 58 1.88 -11.36 2.67
C SER A 58 2.23 -12.17 1.41
N GLU A 59 2.91 -13.31 1.55
CA GLU A 59 3.38 -14.13 0.43
C GLU A 59 2.25 -14.89 -0.28
N GLY A 60 1.25 -15.39 0.48
CA GLY A 60 0.17 -16.22 -0.06
C GLY A 60 -1.04 -15.44 -0.59
N ILE A 61 -1.18 -14.16 -0.23
CA ILE A 61 -2.40 -13.38 -0.55
C ILE A 61 -2.04 -12.01 -1.14
N ILE A 62 -1.35 -11.17 -0.37
CA ILE A 62 -1.10 -9.78 -0.75
C ILE A 62 -0.19 -9.70 -1.98
N TYR A 63 0.94 -10.40 -1.96
CA TYR A 63 1.92 -10.38 -3.04
C TYR A 63 1.37 -10.91 -4.37
N PRO A 64 0.62 -12.04 -4.45
CA PRO A 64 -0.04 -12.47 -5.67
C PRO A 64 -0.96 -11.41 -6.30
N ILE A 65 -1.72 -10.69 -5.46
CA ILE A 65 -2.62 -9.59 -5.90
C ILE A 65 -1.79 -8.43 -6.48
N LEU A 66 -0.76 -7.98 -5.77
CA LEU A 66 0.11 -6.89 -6.25
C LEU A 66 0.85 -7.26 -7.54
N GLN A 67 1.28 -8.51 -7.66
CA GLN A 67 1.89 -9.03 -8.89
C GLN A 67 0.89 -9.06 -10.06
N GLU A 68 -0.40 -9.24 -9.79
CA GLU A 68 -1.44 -9.11 -10.82
C GLU A 68 -1.59 -7.66 -11.27
N VAL A 69 -1.62 -6.70 -10.35
CA VAL A 69 -1.64 -5.26 -10.69
C VAL A 69 -0.47 -4.92 -11.62
N ARG A 70 0.75 -5.36 -11.29
CA ARG A 70 1.93 -5.17 -12.16
C ARG A 70 1.74 -5.74 -13.57
N ARG A 71 1.10 -6.91 -13.69
CA ARG A 71 0.80 -7.52 -14.99
C ARG A 71 -0.27 -6.77 -15.78
N ILE A 72 -1.30 -6.25 -15.11
CA ILE A 72 -2.35 -5.43 -15.73
C ILE A 72 -1.73 -4.19 -16.39
N PHE A 73 -0.71 -3.59 -15.77
CA PHE A 73 0.09 -2.51 -16.34
C PHE A 73 1.17 -2.98 -17.33
N ASN A 74 1.06 -4.18 -17.90
CA ASN A 74 2.04 -4.75 -18.84
C ASN A 74 3.50 -4.73 -18.32
N ASN A 75 3.68 -4.87 -17.00
CA ASN A 75 4.98 -4.75 -16.33
C ASN A 75 5.69 -3.40 -16.54
N GLN A 76 4.93 -2.33 -16.82
CA GLN A 76 5.45 -0.97 -16.97
C GLN A 76 5.54 -0.20 -15.64
N ILE A 77 5.26 -0.89 -14.53
CA ILE A 77 5.43 -0.43 -13.17
C ILE A 77 6.34 -1.40 -12.42
N SER A 78 6.94 -0.94 -11.34
CA SER A 78 7.77 -1.75 -10.47
C SER A 78 7.05 -2.05 -9.17
N LEU A 79 7.29 -3.25 -8.64
CA LEU A 79 6.73 -3.72 -7.38
C LEU A 79 7.87 -4.19 -6.49
N PHE A 80 8.03 -3.57 -5.33
CA PHE A 80 8.97 -4.02 -4.31
C PHE A 80 8.20 -4.59 -3.13
N SER A 81 8.73 -5.64 -2.52
CA SER A 81 8.20 -6.20 -1.28
C SER A 81 9.36 -6.53 -0.34
N GLY A 82 9.24 -6.12 0.92
CA GLY A 82 10.30 -6.29 1.92
C GLY A 82 11.61 -5.64 1.51
N ARG A 83 11.58 -4.39 1.01
CA ARG A 83 12.79 -3.63 0.59
C ARG A 83 13.07 -2.51 1.59
N ASP A 84 14.35 -2.23 1.85
CA ASP A 84 14.73 -1.04 2.62
C ASP A 84 14.31 0.22 1.85
N PHE A 85 13.56 1.09 2.52
CA PHE A 85 13.10 2.35 1.98
C PHE A 85 13.42 3.46 2.98
N THR A 86 14.71 3.66 3.23
CA THR A 86 15.19 4.68 4.15
C THR A 86 15.31 6.05 3.46
N VAL A 87 14.45 6.99 3.84
CA VAL A 87 14.33 8.31 3.19
C VAL A 87 14.84 9.44 4.07
N ASP A 88 14.44 9.49 5.35
CA ASP A 88 14.86 10.54 6.29
C ASP A 88 14.94 9.98 7.72
N THR A 89 16.14 9.54 8.10
CA THR A 89 16.40 8.96 9.42
C THR A 89 16.19 9.96 10.57
N SER A 90 16.36 11.26 10.31
CA SER A 90 16.16 12.31 11.31
C SER A 90 14.70 12.45 11.72
N LYS A 91 13.79 12.13 10.79
CA LYS A 91 12.34 12.08 11.01
C LYS A 91 11.83 10.69 11.37
N GLY A 92 12.69 9.69 11.44
CA GLY A 92 12.30 8.28 11.64
C GLY A 92 11.67 7.63 10.41
N LEU A 93 11.80 8.23 9.23
CA LEU A 93 11.33 7.66 7.96
C LEU A 93 12.39 6.70 7.42
N ASN A 94 12.55 5.57 8.12
CA ASN A 94 13.56 4.58 7.82
C ASN A 94 13.15 3.14 8.13
N GLY A 95 13.73 2.20 7.38
CA GLY A 95 13.49 0.76 7.52
C GLY A 95 12.83 0.12 6.30
N TYR A 96 12.44 -1.14 6.49
CA TYR A 96 11.83 -1.96 5.44
C TYR A 96 10.35 -1.64 5.29
N ILE A 97 9.91 -1.59 4.03
CA ILE A 97 8.51 -1.48 3.67
C ILE A 97 7.97 -2.85 3.21
N ASP A 98 6.74 -3.18 3.60
CA ASP A 98 6.13 -4.46 3.23
C ASP A 98 5.87 -4.55 1.73
N TYR A 99 5.33 -3.49 1.13
CA TYR A 99 5.31 -3.34 -0.32
C TYR A 99 5.20 -1.88 -0.78
N LEU A 100 5.69 -1.65 -1.99
CA LEU A 100 5.62 -0.37 -2.68
C LEU A 100 5.52 -0.58 -4.19
N ILE A 101 4.79 0.32 -4.85
CA ILE A 101 4.67 0.38 -6.30
C ILE A 101 5.15 1.75 -6.77
N SER A 102 6.01 1.74 -7.79
CA SER A 102 6.44 2.93 -8.50
C SER A 102 6.01 2.89 -9.96
N ARG A 103 5.68 4.06 -10.53
CA ARG A 103 5.44 4.23 -11.98
C ARG A 103 6.77 4.32 -12.75
N SER A 104 7.64 3.35 -12.51
CA SER A 104 8.90 3.13 -13.22
C SER A 104 8.99 1.66 -13.64
N GLN A 105 9.69 1.38 -14.74
CA GLN A 105 9.92 0.00 -15.19
C GLN A 105 11.08 -0.67 -14.45
N GLU A 106 11.86 0.11 -13.69
CA GLU A 106 13.05 -0.36 -13.01
C GLU A 106 12.71 -1.19 -11.77
N GLN A 107 13.29 -2.38 -11.69
CA GLN A 107 12.96 -3.39 -10.67
C GLN A 107 14.14 -3.68 -9.72
N LEU A 108 15.32 -3.13 -10.00
CA LEU A 108 16.53 -3.34 -9.21
C LEU A 108 16.64 -2.32 -8.08
N GLU A 109 16.32 -1.07 -8.36
CA GLU A 109 16.26 0.02 -7.40
C GLU A 109 14.91 0.73 -7.45
N ILE A 110 14.52 1.30 -6.32
CA ILE A 110 13.27 2.06 -6.20
C ILE A 110 13.48 3.39 -6.93
N GLU A 111 12.70 3.61 -7.97
CA GLU A 111 12.70 4.84 -8.77
C GLU A 111 11.45 5.68 -8.49
N ALA A 112 11.53 6.98 -8.72
CA ALA A 112 10.37 7.86 -8.65
C ALA A 112 9.51 7.76 -9.94
N PRO A 113 8.19 8.00 -9.86
CA PRO A 113 7.44 8.28 -8.65
C PRO A 113 6.93 7.00 -7.97
N VAL A 114 7.16 6.89 -6.67
CA VAL A 114 6.48 5.97 -5.77
C VAL A 114 5.04 6.43 -5.59
N VAL A 115 4.06 5.61 -5.97
CA VAL A 115 2.63 6.01 -6.00
C VAL A 115 1.78 5.32 -4.97
N VAL A 116 2.08 4.05 -4.67
CA VAL A 116 1.37 3.25 -3.68
C VAL A 116 2.39 2.66 -2.73
N VAL A 117 2.10 2.75 -1.45
CA VAL A 117 2.80 2.02 -0.38
C VAL A 117 1.80 1.19 0.40
N GLY A 118 2.25 0.19 1.15
CA GLY A 118 1.35 -0.41 2.11
C GLY A 118 2.00 -1.34 3.11
N GLU A 119 1.18 -1.59 4.13
CA GLU A 119 1.54 -2.27 5.36
C GLU A 119 0.68 -3.53 5.51
N ALA A 120 1.33 -4.67 5.72
CA ALA A 120 0.67 -5.90 6.10
C ALA A 120 0.55 -5.98 7.63
N LYS A 121 -0.57 -6.47 8.14
CA LYS A 121 -0.78 -6.72 9.55
C LYS A 121 -1.31 -8.11 9.80
N ARG A 122 -1.05 -8.63 10.99
CA ARG A 122 -1.58 -9.94 11.36
C ARG A 122 -3.10 -9.93 11.42
N ASP A 123 -3.68 -8.98 12.16
CA ASP A 123 -5.12 -8.99 12.45
C ASP A 123 -5.75 -7.59 12.30
N ASN A 124 -5.34 -6.63 13.12
CA ASN A 124 -6.00 -5.33 13.26
C ASN A 124 -5.43 -4.28 12.29
N LEU A 125 -6.23 -3.86 11.31
CA LEU A 125 -5.83 -2.85 10.33
C LEU A 125 -5.53 -1.48 10.96
N ASN A 126 -6.15 -1.14 12.09
CA ASN A 126 -5.91 0.15 12.75
C ASN A 126 -4.47 0.29 13.25
N GLU A 127 -3.82 -0.81 13.60
CA GLU A 127 -2.43 -0.83 14.07
C GLU A 127 -1.44 -0.49 12.97
N GLY A 128 -1.80 -0.70 11.69
CA GLY A 128 -0.96 -0.36 10.54
C GLY A 128 -1.11 1.07 10.02
N LEU A 129 -2.12 1.82 10.46
CA LEU A 129 -2.40 3.15 9.89
C LEU A 129 -1.24 4.14 10.10
N GLY A 130 -0.68 4.19 11.31
CA GLY A 130 0.43 5.12 11.61
C GLY A 130 1.68 4.84 10.78
N GLN A 131 2.02 3.57 10.65
CA GLN A 131 3.16 3.10 9.87
C GLN A 131 2.98 3.37 8.37
N CYS A 132 1.84 2.96 7.81
CA CYS A 132 1.51 3.21 6.40
C CYS A 132 1.53 4.71 6.08
N ILE A 133 0.98 5.57 6.95
CA ILE A 133 1.03 7.03 6.75
C ILE A 133 2.47 7.56 6.77
N ALA A 134 3.33 7.07 7.67
CA ALA A 134 4.73 7.47 7.68
C ALA A 134 5.45 7.06 6.38
N GLU A 135 5.17 5.87 5.86
CA GLU A 135 5.68 5.41 4.56
C GLU A 135 5.14 6.25 3.40
N MET A 136 3.88 6.68 3.43
CA MET A 136 3.31 7.59 2.41
C MET A 136 4.03 8.94 2.41
N ILE A 137 4.40 9.45 3.58
CA ILE A 137 5.19 10.69 3.70
C ILE A 137 6.62 10.47 3.21
N ALA A 138 7.22 9.32 3.50
CA ALA A 138 8.52 8.96 2.96
C ALA A 138 8.49 8.91 1.43
N ALA A 139 7.45 8.33 0.83
CA ALA A 139 7.24 8.31 -0.61
C ALA A 139 7.09 9.72 -1.19
N GLN A 140 6.31 10.60 -0.54
CA GLN A 140 6.18 12.01 -0.93
C GLN A 140 7.54 12.72 -0.94
N ILE A 141 8.33 12.59 0.13
CA ILE A 141 9.67 13.20 0.25
C ILE A 141 10.64 12.61 -0.78
N PHE A 142 10.62 11.29 -0.96
CA PHE A 142 11.46 10.59 -1.94
C PHE A 142 11.18 11.08 -3.36
N ASN A 143 9.91 11.20 -3.74
CA ASN A 143 9.49 11.70 -5.03
C ASN A 143 9.95 13.15 -5.26
N GLN A 144 9.75 14.03 -4.26
CA GLN A 144 10.19 15.43 -4.31
C GLN A 144 11.72 15.55 -4.43
N ALA A 145 12.48 14.73 -3.69
CA ALA A 145 13.94 14.70 -3.76
C ALA A 145 14.46 14.29 -5.15
N ASN A 146 13.70 13.45 -5.86
CA ASN A 146 13.96 13.03 -7.24
C ASN A 146 13.32 13.96 -8.29
N GLN A 147 12.85 15.15 -7.90
CA GLN A 147 12.26 16.16 -8.79
C GLN A 147 10.99 15.70 -9.53
N VAL A 148 10.27 14.73 -8.97
CA VAL A 148 8.98 14.25 -9.49
C VAL A 148 7.91 14.56 -8.44
N ASP A 149 7.29 15.73 -8.51
CA ASP A 149 6.20 16.09 -7.59
C ASP A 149 4.87 15.57 -8.12
N ILE A 150 4.28 14.61 -7.41
CA ILE A 150 2.93 14.12 -7.67
C ILE A 150 2.01 14.56 -6.53
N PRO A 151 0.76 14.97 -6.84
CA PRO A 151 -0.12 15.58 -5.85
C PRO A 151 -0.58 14.60 -4.78
N THR A 152 -0.52 13.30 -5.07
CA THR A 152 -1.18 12.27 -4.29
C THR A 152 -0.28 11.04 -4.12
N ILE A 153 -0.20 10.55 -2.87
CA ILE A 153 0.34 9.24 -2.54
C ILE A 153 -0.79 8.38 -1.99
N TYR A 154 -0.85 7.13 -2.43
CA TYR A 154 -1.82 6.16 -1.93
C TYR A 154 -1.19 5.18 -0.95
N GLY A 155 -1.99 4.76 0.01
CA GLY A 155 -1.62 3.80 1.04
C GLY A 155 -2.62 2.68 1.12
N SER A 156 -2.17 1.49 1.51
CA SER A 156 -3.07 0.42 1.93
C SER A 156 -2.57 -0.31 3.16
N VAL A 157 -3.51 -0.65 4.05
CA VAL A 157 -3.25 -1.57 5.16
C VAL A 157 -4.06 -2.84 4.94
N SER A 158 -3.44 -4.00 5.05
CA SER A 158 -4.11 -5.28 4.82
C SER A 158 -3.74 -6.35 5.82
N ASN A 159 -4.69 -7.20 6.17
CA ASN A 159 -4.47 -8.45 6.93
C ASN A 159 -4.60 -9.70 6.05
N GLY A 160 -4.43 -9.53 4.73
CA GLY A 160 -4.66 -10.55 3.71
C GLY A 160 -6.11 -10.62 3.26
N THR A 161 -7.04 -10.80 4.21
CA THR A 161 -8.48 -11.00 3.92
C THR A 161 -9.28 -9.70 3.90
N GLN A 162 -8.71 -8.60 4.37
CA GLN A 162 -9.33 -7.27 4.36
C GLN A 162 -8.29 -6.24 3.94
N TRP A 163 -8.75 -5.20 3.25
CA TRP A 163 -7.94 -4.09 2.78
C TRP A 163 -8.60 -2.78 3.17
N ARG A 164 -7.79 -1.84 3.64
CA ARG A 164 -8.18 -0.46 3.88
C ARG A 164 -7.29 0.47 3.09
N PHE A 165 -7.88 1.47 2.45
CA PHE A 165 -7.15 2.39 1.57
C PHE A 165 -7.05 3.80 2.16
N LEU A 166 -5.93 4.46 1.86
CA LEU A 166 -5.59 5.80 2.33
C LEU A 166 -5.13 6.66 1.15
N LYS A 167 -5.35 7.96 1.26
CA LYS A 167 -4.87 8.97 0.30
C LYS A 167 -4.19 10.12 1.05
N LEU A 168 -2.98 10.48 0.65
CA LEU A 168 -2.23 11.62 1.18
C LEU A 168 -2.12 12.69 0.09
N GLU A 169 -2.59 13.90 0.39
CA GLU A 169 -2.45 15.10 -0.45
C GLU A 169 -1.89 16.23 0.42
N GLY A 170 -0.69 16.70 0.11
CA GLY A 170 0.02 17.65 0.96
C GLY A 170 0.21 17.08 2.37
N THR A 171 -0.48 17.65 3.36
CA THR A 171 -0.51 17.19 4.76
C THR A 171 -1.87 16.64 5.19
N THR A 172 -2.77 16.39 4.24
CA THR A 172 -4.11 15.83 4.51
C THR A 172 -4.12 14.35 4.17
N VAL A 173 -4.41 13.51 5.18
CA VAL A 173 -4.62 12.07 5.01
C VAL A 173 -6.12 11.78 5.05
N THR A 174 -6.65 11.25 3.97
CA THR A 174 -8.01 10.70 3.92
C THR A 174 -7.94 9.19 4.17
N ILE A 175 -8.68 8.71 5.16
CA ILE A 175 -8.77 7.28 5.49
C ILE A 175 -10.17 6.80 5.11
N ASP A 176 -10.23 5.89 4.14
CA ASP A 176 -11.47 5.18 3.83
C ASP A 176 -11.76 4.21 4.98
N LEU A 177 -12.88 4.41 5.70
CA LEU A 177 -13.26 3.53 6.80
C LEU A 177 -13.92 2.23 6.32
N MET A 178 -14.13 2.08 5.00
CA MET A 178 -14.58 0.82 4.41
C MET A 178 -13.43 -0.19 4.38
N ASP A 179 -13.68 -1.37 4.95
CA ASP A 179 -12.80 -2.52 4.80
C ASP A 179 -13.28 -3.39 3.64
N TYR A 180 -12.45 -3.51 2.62
CA TYR A 180 -12.72 -4.31 1.43
C TYR A 180 -12.33 -5.76 1.70
N ALA A 181 -13.34 -6.64 1.78
CA ALA A 181 -13.14 -8.05 2.07
C ALA A 181 -12.67 -8.84 0.84
N LEU A 182 -11.87 -9.88 1.10
CA LEU A 182 -11.45 -10.92 0.18
C LEU A 182 -11.89 -12.27 0.75
N PRO A 183 -12.60 -13.12 -0.02
CA PRO A 183 -13.10 -12.95 -1.39
C PRO A 183 -14.37 -12.08 -1.52
N PRO A 184 -14.70 -11.53 -2.72
CA PRO A 184 -13.97 -11.63 -3.99
C PRO A 184 -12.78 -10.65 -4.10
N VAL A 185 -11.83 -10.93 -4.99
CA VAL A 185 -10.61 -10.11 -5.17
C VAL A 185 -10.82 -8.92 -6.11
N ASP A 186 -11.87 -8.98 -6.92
CA ASP A 186 -12.10 -8.13 -8.09
C ASP A 186 -12.17 -6.64 -7.74
N GLN A 187 -12.83 -6.32 -6.62
CA GLN A 187 -12.93 -4.95 -6.14
C GLN A 187 -11.59 -4.41 -5.65
N ILE A 188 -10.80 -5.23 -4.95
CA ILE A 188 -9.47 -4.86 -4.45
C ILE A 188 -8.52 -4.62 -5.63
N LEU A 189 -8.56 -5.47 -6.65
CA LEU A 189 -7.80 -5.26 -7.88
C LEU A 189 -8.19 -3.95 -8.57
N GLY A 190 -9.49 -3.68 -8.71
CA GLY A 190 -9.97 -2.41 -9.25
C GLY A 190 -9.42 -1.20 -8.49
N CYS A 191 -9.48 -1.22 -7.16
CA CYS A 191 -8.98 -0.12 -6.32
C CYS A 191 -7.47 0.07 -6.50
N LEU A 192 -6.69 -1.01 -6.44
CA LEU A 192 -5.23 -0.95 -6.62
C LEU A 192 -4.84 -0.47 -8.01
N VAL A 193 -5.49 -0.98 -9.06
CA VAL A 193 -5.23 -0.55 -10.44
C VAL A 193 -5.57 0.93 -10.63
N TRP A 194 -6.69 1.39 -10.08
CA TRP A 194 -7.06 2.80 -10.14
C TRP A 194 -6.04 3.70 -9.44
N MET A 195 -5.62 3.36 -8.22
CA MET A 195 -4.61 4.12 -7.48
C MET A 195 -3.27 4.17 -8.22
N VAL A 196 -2.89 3.08 -8.90
CA VAL A 196 -1.65 3.04 -9.68
C VAL A 196 -1.77 3.82 -11.00
N GLY A 197 -2.91 3.81 -11.69
CA GLY A 197 -3.04 4.36 -13.05
C GLY A 197 -3.63 5.76 -13.16
N GLU A 198 -4.74 6.01 -12.46
CA GLU A 198 -5.63 7.16 -12.69
C GLU A 198 -5.67 8.13 -11.50
N GLY A 199 -5.12 7.71 -10.36
CA GLY A 199 -4.96 8.52 -9.17
C GLY A 199 -3.82 9.53 -9.24
#